data_AF-A0A9D5FNU1-F1
#
_entry.id   AF-A0A9D5FNU1-F1
#
_cell.length_a   1.000
_cell.length_b   1.000
_cell.length_c   1.000
_cell.angle_alpha   90.00
_cell.angle_beta   90.00
_cell.angle_gamma   90.00
#
_symmetry.space_group_name_H-M   'P 1'
#
loop_
_entity.id
_entity.type
_entity.pdbx_description
1 polymer ?
#
loop_
_entity_poly.entity_id
_entity_poly.type
_entity_poly.pdbx_seq_one_letter_code
_entity_poly.pdbx_strand_id
1 'polypeptide(L)'
;MGTTYRLILQSGAGSGTEYPLEKTDLYLGRDMSNDIVVNDPEVSRRHARLVLEGTTYRIEDLGSTNGTFIRGQRLAAPVLLRPGEIITIGEKVVLRFEVLVSDPNATVAVHRAASQATQPPHEPIAPRVPLAPPVTPPIAQAYTPVQAVSAYPPVGVVPPVQPPVKKKQSSAVIALLIVVGILVVFCIIPWIIIEATNSYCALFPGIFNSIMAGACP
;
A
#
# COMPACT_ATOMS: atom_id res chain seq x y z
N MET A 1 -5.82 -29.11 -3.06
CA MET A 1 -5.07 -28.29 -2.09
C MET A 1 -5.64 -26.89 -2.17
N GLY A 2 -6.22 -26.39 -1.09
CA GLY A 2 -6.67 -25.00 -1.02
C GLY A 2 -5.53 -24.15 -0.47
N THR A 3 -5.16 -23.08 -1.16
CA THR A 3 -4.20 -22.11 -0.66
C THR A 3 -4.97 -20.86 -0.28
N THR A 4 -5.02 -20.56 1.01
CA THR A 4 -5.68 -19.35 1.54
C THR A 4 -4.62 -18.34 1.90
N TYR A 5 -4.81 -17.09 1.48
CA TYR A 5 -3.91 -15.99 1.78
C TYR A 5 -4.54 -15.07 2.81
N ARG A 6 -3.73 -14.49 3.70
CA ARG A 6 -4.20 -13.46 4.64
C ARG A 6 -3.15 -12.39 4.88
N LEU A 7 -3.62 -11.20 5.24
CA LEU A 7 -2.81 -10.15 5.83
C LEU A 7 -3.14 -10.02 7.31
N ILE A 8 -2.12 -10.00 8.16
CA ILE A 8 -2.27 -9.81 9.60
C ILE A 8 -1.74 -8.44 9.96
N LEU A 9 -2.56 -7.59 10.57
CA LEU A 9 -2.14 -6.30 11.08
C LEU A 9 -1.35 -6.51 12.38
N GLN A 10 -0.05 -6.29 12.35
CA GLN A 10 0.84 -6.44 13.50
C GLN A 10 0.93 -5.17 14.34
N SER A 11 0.78 -3.99 13.73
CA SER A 11 0.92 -2.70 14.41
C SER A 11 0.00 -1.65 13.81
N GLY A 12 -0.48 -0.72 14.65
CA GLY A 12 -1.48 0.29 14.30
C GLY A 12 -2.82 0.06 15.01
N ALA A 13 -3.80 0.92 14.71
CA ALA A 13 -5.17 0.76 15.22
C ALA A 13 -5.80 -0.53 14.66
N GLY A 14 -6.07 -1.51 15.54
CA GLY A 14 -6.60 -2.82 15.16
C GLY A 14 -5.56 -3.93 15.02
N SER A 15 -4.36 -3.78 15.63
CA SER A 15 -3.38 -4.87 15.72
C SER A 15 -4.04 -6.19 16.17
N GLY A 16 -3.66 -7.30 15.52
CA GLY A 16 -4.27 -8.62 15.65
C GLY A 16 -5.39 -8.90 14.65
N THR A 17 -5.87 -7.89 13.91
CA THR A 17 -6.89 -8.11 12.85
C THR A 17 -6.29 -8.88 11.69
N GLU A 18 -7.00 -9.92 11.25
CA GLU A 18 -6.65 -10.70 10.07
C GLU A 18 -7.62 -10.39 8.92
N TYR A 19 -7.07 -10.22 7.72
CA TYR A 19 -7.81 -9.93 6.51
C TYR A 19 -7.60 -11.09 5.51
N PRO A 20 -8.60 -11.96 5.28
CA PRO A 20 -8.50 -12.99 4.26
C PRO A 20 -8.48 -12.35 2.86
N LEU A 21 -7.60 -12.83 1.99
CA LEU A 21 -7.46 -12.34 0.61
C LEU A 21 -8.16 -13.31 -0.34
N GLU A 22 -9.44 -13.05 -0.59
CA GLU A 22 -10.31 -13.94 -1.37
C GLU A 22 -10.52 -13.45 -2.82
N LYS A 23 -10.21 -12.18 -3.11
CA LYS A 23 -10.42 -11.57 -4.42
C LYS A 23 -9.11 -11.41 -5.19
N THR A 24 -9.18 -11.46 -6.50
CA THR A 24 -8.03 -11.26 -7.39
C THR A 24 -7.52 -9.83 -7.44
N ASP A 25 -8.36 -8.86 -7.04
CA ASP A 25 -8.04 -7.44 -6.98
C ASP A 25 -8.63 -6.87 -5.69
N LEU A 26 -7.75 -6.33 -4.84
CA LEU A 26 -8.08 -5.84 -3.50
C LEU A 26 -7.45 -4.48 -3.29
N TYR A 27 -8.21 -3.56 -2.72
CA TYR A 27 -7.72 -2.26 -2.30
C TYR A 27 -7.47 -2.21 -0.81
N LEU A 28 -6.40 -1.55 -0.42
CA LEU A 28 -6.01 -1.31 0.97
C LEU A 28 -5.94 0.20 1.22
N GLY A 29 -6.57 0.64 2.31
CA GLY A 29 -6.45 2.03 2.77
C GLY A 29 -7.31 2.31 3.99
N ARG A 30 -7.33 3.57 4.42
CA ARG A 30 -8.16 4.01 5.55
C ARG A 30 -9.63 4.19 5.20
N ASP A 31 -9.95 4.42 3.92
CA ASP A 31 -11.34 4.60 3.51
C ASP A 31 -12.14 3.29 3.70
N MET A 32 -13.39 3.42 4.13
CA MET A 32 -14.29 2.29 4.36
C MET A 32 -14.71 1.60 3.05
N SER A 33 -14.49 2.26 1.90
CA SER A 33 -14.76 1.68 0.59
C SER A 33 -13.73 0.63 0.13
N ASN A 34 -12.63 0.46 0.87
CA ASN A 34 -11.58 -0.52 0.51
C ASN A 34 -11.95 -1.93 1.00
N ASP A 35 -11.39 -2.95 0.35
CA ASP A 35 -11.53 -4.34 0.79
C ASP A 35 -10.79 -4.59 2.11
N ILE A 36 -9.64 -3.93 2.28
CA ILE A 36 -8.83 -3.99 3.49
C ILE A 36 -8.78 -2.60 4.10
N VAL A 37 -9.57 -2.42 5.16
CA VAL A 37 -9.68 -1.15 5.85
C VAL A 37 -8.73 -1.13 7.04
N VAL A 38 -7.75 -0.23 6.98
CA VAL A 38 -6.82 0.04 8.09
C VAL A 38 -7.05 1.46 8.57
N ASN A 39 -7.74 1.60 9.71
CA ASN A 39 -8.17 2.90 10.22
C ASN A 39 -7.03 3.62 10.98
N ASP A 40 -6.03 4.09 10.23
CA ASP A 40 -4.88 4.80 10.80
C ASP A 40 -4.61 6.10 10.03
N PRO A 41 -4.40 7.24 10.72
CA PRO A 41 -4.18 8.53 10.06
C PRO A 41 -2.96 8.58 9.13
N GLU A 42 -1.95 7.73 9.34
CA GLU A 42 -0.78 7.64 8.45
C GLU A 42 -1.08 6.87 7.15
N VAL A 43 -2.24 6.22 7.06
CA VAL A 43 -2.69 5.46 5.91
C VAL A 43 -3.58 6.32 5.01
N SER A 44 -3.18 6.49 3.76
CA SER A 44 -3.98 7.15 2.74
C SER A 44 -5.33 6.47 2.52
N ARG A 45 -6.34 7.24 2.07
CA ARG A 45 -7.69 6.74 1.78
C ARG A 45 -7.68 5.53 0.85
N ARG A 46 -6.93 5.61 -0.25
CA ARG A 46 -6.57 4.48 -1.11
C ARG A 46 -5.05 4.43 -1.14
N HIS A 47 -4.46 3.48 -0.42
CA HIS A 47 -3.02 3.47 -0.15
C HIS A 47 -2.29 2.54 -1.10
N ALA A 48 -2.70 1.29 -1.15
CA ALA A 48 -2.08 0.25 -1.94
C ALA A 48 -3.14 -0.65 -2.56
N ARG A 49 -2.72 -1.42 -3.57
CA ARG A 49 -3.54 -2.42 -4.22
C ARG A 49 -2.78 -3.74 -4.23
N LEU A 50 -3.51 -4.82 -4.01
CA LEU A 50 -3.04 -6.19 -4.08
C LEU A 50 -3.73 -6.87 -5.26
N VAL A 51 -2.93 -7.41 -6.18
CA VAL A 51 -3.44 -8.10 -7.37
C VAL A 51 -2.90 -9.52 -7.36
N LEU A 52 -3.79 -10.51 -7.45
CA LEU A 52 -3.39 -11.90 -7.59
C LEU A 52 -2.75 -12.10 -8.96
N GLU A 53 -1.49 -12.52 -8.96
CA GLU A 53 -0.69 -12.75 -10.15
C GLU A 53 -0.15 -14.19 -10.10
N GLY A 54 -0.78 -15.07 -10.87
CA GLY A 54 -0.49 -16.50 -10.86
C GLY A 54 -0.87 -17.14 -9.52
N THR A 55 0.13 -17.43 -8.68
CA THR A 55 -0.01 -18.15 -7.40
C THR A 55 0.37 -17.30 -6.19
N THR A 56 0.49 -15.98 -6.33
CA THR A 56 0.74 -15.08 -5.20
C THR A 56 0.17 -13.69 -5.49
N TYR A 57 0.15 -12.82 -4.48
CA TYR A 57 -0.27 -11.44 -4.64
C TYR A 57 0.92 -10.55 -4.97
N ARG A 58 0.73 -9.63 -5.92
CA ARG A 58 1.59 -8.49 -6.17
C ARG A 58 1.01 -7.26 -5.47
N ILE A 59 1.85 -6.51 -4.77
CA ILE A 59 1.46 -5.23 -4.17
C ILE A 59 1.96 -4.06 -5.01
N GLU A 60 1.14 -3.03 -5.13
CA GLU A 60 1.49 -1.74 -5.74
C GLU A 60 1.03 -0.58 -4.85
N ASP A 61 1.91 0.41 -4.67
CA ASP A 61 1.56 1.67 -4.01
C ASP A 61 0.80 2.58 -4.98
N LEU A 62 -0.33 3.15 -4.54
CA LEU A 62 -1.21 3.97 -5.39
C LEU A 62 -0.88 5.46 -5.33
N GLY A 63 0.36 5.82 -4.96
CA GLY A 63 0.76 7.20 -4.73
C GLY A 63 0.38 7.67 -3.34
N SER A 64 0.57 6.81 -2.34
CA SER A 64 0.30 7.15 -0.94
C SER A 64 1.22 8.26 -0.44
N THR A 65 0.76 9.02 0.55
CA THR A 65 1.50 10.16 1.09
C THR A 65 2.82 9.72 1.73
N ASN A 66 2.74 8.69 2.58
CA ASN A 66 3.87 8.22 3.39
C ASN A 66 4.60 7.03 2.75
N GLY A 67 4.00 6.38 1.75
CA GLY A 67 4.59 5.25 1.05
C GLY A 67 4.22 3.88 1.63
N THR A 68 4.40 2.88 0.78
CA THR A 68 4.45 1.46 1.13
C THR A 68 5.90 1.00 1.13
N PHE A 69 6.29 0.16 2.09
CA PHE A 69 7.64 -0.37 2.27
C PHE A 69 7.60 -1.89 2.44
N ILE A 70 8.61 -2.57 1.89
CA ILE A 70 8.87 -3.99 2.13
C ILE A 70 10.30 -4.11 2.61
N ARG A 71 10.51 -4.79 3.74
CA ARG A 71 11.84 -4.93 4.38
C ARG A 71 12.56 -3.59 4.58
N GLY A 72 11.82 -2.54 4.92
CA GLY A 72 12.34 -1.18 5.11
C GLY A 72 12.67 -0.42 3.82
N GLN A 73 12.51 -1.03 2.64
CA GLN A 73 12.71 -0.36 1.36
C GLN A 73 11.38 0.13 0.81
N ARG A 74 11.29 1.43 0.47
CA ARG A 74 10.10 2.01 -0.16
C ARG A 74 9.89 1.39 -1.55
N LEU A 75 8.64 1.03 -1.86
CA LEU A 75 8.30 0.50 -3.17
C LEU A 75 8.43 1.62 -4.23
N ALA A 76 9.29 1.38 -5.21
CA ALA A 76 9.40 2.21 -6.42
C ALA A 76 8.61 1.64 -7.61
N ALA A 77 8.32 0.33 -7.56
CA ALA A 77 7.57 -0.42 -8.54
C ALA A 77 6.78 -1.52 -7.84
N PRO A 78 5.79 -2.13 -8.50
CA PRO A 78 5.07 -3.26 -7.93
C PRO A 78 5.97 -4.45 -7.61
N VAL A 79 5.66 -5.17 -6.52
CA VAL A 79 6.48 -6.30 -6.02
C VAL A 79 5.61 -7.50 -5.71
N LEU A 80 6.05 -8.70 -6.13
CA LEU A 80 5.42 -9.96 -5.75
C LEU A 80 5.70 -10.30 -4.28
N LEU A 81 4.64 -10.55 -3.52
CA LEU A 81 4.72 -10.92 -2.12
C LEU A 81 5.11 -12.38 -1.95
N ARG A 82 5.92 -12.64 -0.92
CA ARG A 82 6.34 -13.98 -0.50
C ARG A 82 5.68 -14.31 0.84
N PRO A 83 5.41 -15.60 1.14
CA PRO A 83 4.92 -15.99 2.45
C PRO A 83 5.82 -15.46 3.57
N GLY A 84 5.21 -14.82 4.57
CA GLY A 84 5.89 -14.19 5.70
C GLY A 84 6.40 -12.76 5.45
N GLU A 85 6.17 -12.18 4.26
CA GLU A 85 6.64 -10.83 3.93
C GLU A 85 6.05 -9.78 4.88
N ILE A 86 6.91 -8.87 5.34
CA ILE A 86 6.52 -7.74 6.19
C ILE A 86 6.37 -6.51 5.33
N ILE A 87 5.16 -5.96 5.35
CA ILE A 87 4.74 -4.80 4.58
C ILE A 87 4.48 -3.68 5.59
N THR A 88 5.23 -2.59 5.50
CA THR A 88 4.97 -1.39 6.28
C THR A 88 4.24 -0.38 5.41
N ILE A 89 3.18 0.21 5.95
CA ILE A 89 2.33 1.17 5.28
C ILE A 89 2.33 2.43 6.14
N GLY A 90 2.61 3.58 5.55
CA GLY A 90 2.88 4.76 6.37
C GLY A 90 4.18 4.61 7.16
N GLU A 91 4.24 5.14 8.39
CA GLU A 91 5.45 5.07 9.19
C GLU A 91 5.41 3.91 10.20
N LYS A 92 4.23 3.60 10.74
CA LYS A 92 4.10 2.67 11.88
C LYS A 92 3.17 1.49 11.66
N VAL A 93 2.41 1.45 10.58
CA VAL A 93 1.46 0.36 10.33
C VAL A 93 2.18 -0.80 9.69
N VAL A 94 2.21 -1.96 10.37
CA VAL A 94 2.93 -3.15 9.92
C VAL A 94 1.94 -4.27 9.65
N LEU A 95 2.01 -4.85 8.45
CA LEU A 95 1.21 -5.97 8.01
C LEU A 95 2.12 -7.15 7.67
N ARG A 96 1.69 -8.36 8.00
CA ARG A 96 2.37 -9.61 7.61
C ARG A 96 1.53 -10.37 6.62
N PHE A 97 2.12 -10.74 5.50
CA PHE A 97 1.49 -11.61 4.50
C PHE A 97 1.72 -13.08 4.84
N GLU A 98 0.66 -13.88 4.93
CA GLU A 98 0.75 -15.31 5.22
C GLU A 98 -0.02 -16.16 4.22
N VAL A 99 0.44 -17.40 4.09
CA VAL A 99 -0.14 -18.41 3.22
C VAL A 99 -0.45 -19.65 4.05
N LEU A 100 -1.72 -20.03 4.09
CA LEU A 100 -2.22 -21.24 4.72
C LEU A 100 -2.43 -22.27 3.61
N VAL A 101 -1.62 -23.34 3.63
CA VAL A 101 -1.79 -24.47 2.73
C VAL A 101 -2.66 -25.49 3.45
N SER A 102 -3.91 -25.66 3.01
CA SER A 102 -4.77 -26.72 3.52
C SER A 102 -4.47 -28.01 2.76
N ASP A 103 -3.71 -28.89 3.43
CA ASP A 103 -3.54 -30.29 3.03
C ASP A 103 -4.71 -31.13 3.57
N PRO A 104 -5.58 -31.67 2.70
CA PRO A 104 -6.72 -32.49 3.12
C PRO A 104 -6.33 -33.86 3.71
N ASN A 105 -5.03 -34.17 3.85
CA ASN A 105 -4.53 -35.46 4.33
C ASN A 105 -3.67 -35.35 5.62
N ALA A 106 -3.62 -34.19 6.26
CA ALA A 106 -2.91 -33.99 7.53
C ALA A 106 -3.74 -34.54 8.70
N THR A 107 -3.78 -35.87 8.84
CA THR A 107 -4.27 -36.56 10.05
C THR A 107 -3.32 -36.23 11.20
N VAL A 108 -3.75 -35.32 12.08
CA VAL A 108 -3.04 -34.95 13.30
C VAL A 108 -3.10 -36.12 14.29
N ALA A 109 -2.09 -36.99 14.24
CA ALA A 109 -1.74 -37.83 15.38
C ALA A 109 -0.97 -36.97 16.39
N VAL A 110 -1.67 -36.14 17.18
CA VAL A 110 -1.07 -35.61 18.41
C VAL A 110 -1.20 -36.71 19.45
N HIS A 111 -0.09 -37.39 19.69
CA HIS A 111 0.12 -38.24 20.85
C HIS A 111 -0.22 -37.46 22.12
N ARG A 112 -1.25 -37.94 22.82
CA ARG A 112 -1.46 -37.70 24.25
C ARG A 112 -0.59 -38.68 25.03
N ALA A 113 0.47 -38.19 25.63
CA ALA A 113 1.18 -38.77 26.79
C ALA A 113 2.03 -37.64 27.39
N ALA A 114 1.61 -36.91 28.43
CA ALA A 114 1.57 -37.35 29.83
C ALA A 114 2.81 -38.15 30.25
N SER A 115 3.83 -37.43 30.73
CA SER A 115 4.91 -37.87 31.64
C SER A 115 5.66 -36.58 32.05
N GLN A 116 5.22 -35.81 33.03
CA GLN A 116 5.50 -36.03 34.46
C GLN A 116 6.81 -36.79 34.71
N ALA A 117 7.89 -36.04 34.87
CA ALA A 117 9.06 -36.44 35.65
C ALA A 117 9.38 -35.32 36.65
N THR A 118 9.45 -35.75 37.90
CA THR A 118 9.57 -35.06 39.17
C THR A 118 10.84 -34.20 39.26
N GLN A 119 10.73 -32.91 39.59
CA GLN A 119 11.87 -32.12 40.08
C GLN A 119 11.79 -32.03 41.62
N PRO A 120 12.79 -32.56 42.37
CA PRO A 120 12.89 -32.32 43.81
C PRO A 120 13.37 -30.88 44.09
N PRO A 121 13.11 -30.32 45.29
CA PRO A 121 13.44 -28.94 45.62
C PRO A 121 14.95 -28.73 45.67
N HIS A 122 15.48 -27.87 44.80
CA HIS A 122 16.83 -27.32 44.95
C HIS A 122 16.76 -25.83 45.33
N GLU A 123 17.49 -25.57 46.40
CA GLU A 123 17.60 -24.41 47.27
C GLU A 123 18.15 -23.18 46.52
N PRO A 124 17.73 -21.95 46.87
CA PRO A 124 18.21 -20.75 46.19
C PRO A 124 19.64 -20.41 46.61
N ILE A 125 20.62 -20.81 45.80
CA ILE A 125 21.99 -20.31 45.90
C ILE A 125 22.04 -18.94 45.21
N ALA A 126 22.21 -17.88 46.00
CA ALA A 126 22.38 -16.52 45.54
C ALA A 126 23.56 -16.39 44.54
N PRO A 127 23.45 -15.55 43.49
CA PRO A 127 24.55 -15.32 42.57
C PRO A 127 25.71 -14.61 43.29
N ARG A 128 26.86 -15.29 43.42
CA ARG A 128 28.13 -14.60 43.69
C ARG A 128 28.55 -13.84 42.43
N VAL A 129 28.48 -12.52 42.49
CA VAL A 129 29.05 -11.61 41.49
C VAL A 129 30.58 -11.81 41.48
N PRO A 130 31.21 -12.21 40.37
CA PRO A 130 32.66 -12.15 40.25
C PRO A 130 33.08 -10.68 40.13
N LEU A 131 33.86 -10.20 41.10
CA LEU A 131 34.56 -8.90 41.00
C LEU A 131 35.51 -8.98 39.80
N ALA A 132 35.23 -8.21 38.74
CA ALA A 132 36.14 -8.05 37.61
C ALA A 132 37.43 -7.34 38.07
N PRO A 133 38.61 -7.74 37.56
CA PRO A 133 39.86 -7.04 37.83
C PRO A 133 39.89 -5.66 37.12
N PRO A 134 40.69 -4.70 37.61
CA PRO A 134 40.76 -3.37 37.02
C PRO A 134 41.42 -3.46 35.63
N VAL A 135 40.67 -3.03 34.61
CA VAL A 135 41.18 -2.87 33.24
C VAL A 135 42.08 -1.63 33.22
N THR A 136 43.39 -1.83 33.11
CA THR A 136 44.33 -0.77 32.76
C THR A 136 44.11 -0.32 31.32
N PRO A 137 44.05 0.99 31.02
CA PRO A 137 43.97 1.47 29.65
C PRO A 137 45.29 1.19 28.90
N PRO A 138 45.26 0.79 27.62
CA PRO A 138 46.47 0.65 26.83
C PRO A 138 47.05 2.02 26.49
N ILE A 139 48.37 2.11 26.63
CA ILE A 139 49.21 3.27 26.32
C ILE A 139 48.99 3.69 24.86
N ALA A 140 48.81 4.99 24.65
CA ALA A 140 48.67 5.62 23.33
C ALA A 140 49.86 5.27 22.43
N GLN A 141 49.61 4.48 21.38
CA GLN A 141 50.53 4.34 20.26
C GLN A 141 50.16 5.39 19.22
N ALA A 142 51.14 6.24 18.88
CA ALA A 142 51.05 7.25 17.85
C ALA A 142 50.71 6.58 16.50
N TYR A 143 49.53 6.89 15.96
CA TYR A 143 49.12 6.48 14.64
C TYR A 143 49.95 7.26 13.61
N THR A 144 50.80 6.57 12.85
CA THR A 144 51.39 7.12 11.63
C THR A 144 50.30 7.19 10.55
N PRO A 145 50.20 8.27 9.77
CA PRO A 145 49.23 8.34 8.68
C PRO A 145 49.68 7.40 7.55
N VAL A 146 48.89 6.35 7.30
CA VAL A 146 49.05 5.50 6.12
C VAL A 146 48.63 6.34 4.91
N GLN A 147 49.57 6.59 4.00
CA GLN A 147 49.29 7.26 2.74
C GLN A 147 48.31 6.43 1.91
N ALA A 148 47.18 7.05 1.56
CA ALA A 148 46.16 6.47 0.71
C ALA A 148 46.72 6.20 -0.69
N VAL A 149 46.95 4.94 -1.03
CA VAL A 149 47.27 4.53 -2.39
C VAL A 149 45.97 4.49 -3.17
N SER A 150 45.75 5.51 -3.99
CA SER A 150 44.67 5.61 -4.96
C SER A 150 44.86 4.58 -6.07
N ALA A 151 44.00 3.56 -6.12
CA ALA A 151 43.85 2.69 -7.29
C ALA A 151 42.47 2.02 -7.28
N TYR A 152 41.42 2.79 -7.53
CA TYR A 152 40.18 2.21 -8.04
C TYR A 152 40.34 2.00 -9.55
N PRO A 153 40.05 0.80 -10.10
CA PRO A 153 39.97 0.63 -11.54
C PRO A 153 38.86 1.53 -12.12
N PRO A 154 38.98 2.02 -13.36
CA PRO A 154 37.91 2.80 -13.97
C PRO A 154 36.67 1.89 -14.12
N VAL A 155 35.68 2.13 -13.27
CA VAL A 155 34.33 1.59 -13.40
C VAL A 155 33.83 2.06 -14.76
N GLY A 156 33.64 1.14 -15.69
CA GLY A 156 33.02 1.43 -16.98
C GLY A 156 31.73 2.20 -16.73
N VAL A 157 31.54 3.29 -17.48
CA VAL A 157 30.37 4.16 -17.39
C VAL A 157 29.12 3.29 -17.59
N VAL A 158 28.48 2.90 -16.49
CA VAL A 158 27.14 2.33 -16.52
C VAL A 158 26.24 3.50 -16.91
N PRO A 159 25.55 3.44 -18.08
CA PRO A 159 24.63 4.51 -18.44
C PRO A 159 23.61 4.69 -17.32
N PRO A 160 23.20 5.93 -17.00
CA PRO A 160 22.26 6.18 -15.92
C PRO A 160 21.00 5.35 -16.18
N VAL A 161 20.73 4.41 -15.27
CA VAL A 161 19.47 3.65 -15.25
C VAL A 161 18.37 4.69 -15.03
N GLN A 162 17.67 5.02 -16.11
CA GLN A 162 16.55 5.95 -16.04
C GLN A 162 15.49 5.35 -15.12
N PRO A 163 15.05 6.07 -14.06
CA PRO A 163 13.96 5.60 -13.23
C PRO A 163 12.72 5.33 -14.09
N PRO A 164 11.85 4.37 -13.72
CA PRO A 164 10.67 4.05 -14.51
C PRO A 164 9.88 5.33 -14.78
N VAL A 165 9.77 5.68 -16.06
CA VAL A 165 9.02 6.83 -16.54
C VAL A 165 7.60 6.64 -16.03
N LYS A 166 7.20 7.46 -15.04
CA LYS A 166 5.82 7.54 -14.58
C LYS A 166 4.97 7.79 -15.82
N LYS A 167 4.15 6.81 -16.24
CA LYS A 167 3.09 7.07 -17.21
C LYS A 167 2.19 8.10 -16.56
N LYS A 168 2.37 9.36 -16.96
CA LYS A 168 1.51 10.50 -16.63
C LYS A 168 0.13 10.11 -17.14
N GLN A 169 -0.69 9.50 -16.27
CA GLN A 169 -2.09 9.24 -16.55
C GLN A 169 -2.67 10.59 -16.98
N SER A 170 -3.12 10.60 -18.22
CA SER A 170 -3.33 11.80 -19.00
C SER A 170 -4.36 12.67 -18.28
N SER A 171 -3.88 13.69 -17.58
CA SER A 171 -4.74 14.74 -17.00
C SER A 171 -5.58 15.43 -18.09
N ALA A 172 -5.23 15.24 -19.37
CA ALA A 172 -6.04 15.65 -20.51
C ALA A 172 -7.34 14.84 -20.65
N VAL A 173 -7.39 13.55 -20.27
CA VAL A 173 -8.63 12.75 -20.37
C VAL A 173 -9.62 13.19 -19.29
N ILE A 174 -9.14 13.41 -18.06
CA ILE A 174 -9.99 13.88 -16.96
C ILE A 174 -10.46 15.33 -17.23
N ALA A 175 -9.58 16.20 -17.72
CA ALA A 175 -9.96 17.56 -18.11
C ALA A 175 -10.98 17.57 -19.25
N LEU A 176 -10.83 16.70 -20.26
CA LEU A 176 -11.77 16.58 -21.37
C LEU A 176 -13.15 16.12 -20.88
N LEU A 177 -13.22 15.13 -19.99
CA LEU A 177 -14.50 14.66 -19.43
C LEU A 177 -15.19 15.74 -18.61
N ILE A 178 -14.45 16.55 -17.86
CA ILE A 178 -15.01 17.68 -17.10
C ILE A 178 -15.56 18.75 -18.05
N VAL A 179 -14.81 19.13 -19.10
CA VAL A 179 -15.26 20.13 -20.08
C VAL A 179 -16.50 19.64 -20.83
N VAL A 180 -16.52 18.37 -21.25
CA VAL A 180 -17.68 17.77 -21.91
C VAL A 180 -18.89 17.73 -20.97
N GLY A 181 -18.69 17.34 -19.70
CA GLY A 181 -19.74 17.37 -18.69
C GLY A 181 -20.33 18.77 -18.46
N ILE A 182 -19.48 19.80 -18.38
CA ILE A 182 -19.90 21.19 -18.25
C ILE A 182 -20.70 21.63 -19.49
N LEU A 183 -20.24 21.33 -20.71
CA LEU A 183 -20.97 21.65 -21.94
C LEU A 183 -22.35 20.97 -21.99
N VAL A 184 -22.44 19.71 -21.56
CA VAL A 184 -23.72 19.01 -21.51
C VAL A 184 -24.66 19.69 -20.50
N VAL A 185 -24.18 19.97 -19.28
CA VAL A 185 -25.02 20.52 -18.21
C VAL A 185 -25.43 21.97 -18.45
N PHE A 186 -24.55 22.78 -19.01
CA PHE A 186 -24.78 24.23 -19.15
C PHE A 186 -25.26 24.66 -20.54
N CYS A 187 -25.08 23.84 -21.58
CA CYS A 187 -25.53 24.18 -22.93
C CYS A 187 -26.59 23.23 -23.44
N ILE A 188 -26.37 21.91 -23.34
CA ILE A 188 -27.27 20.93 -23.95
C ILE A 188 -28.54 20.72 -23.12
N ILE A 189 -28.43 20.56 -21.80
CA ILE A 189 -29.59 20.37 -20.92
C ILE A 189 -30.53 21.59 -20.96
N PRO A 190 -30.05 22.85 -20.86
CA PRO A 190 -30.93 24.01 -20.97
C PRO A 190 -31.57 24.13 -22.35
N TRP A 191 -30.85 23.82 -23.43
CA TRP A 191 -31.43 23.77 -24.79
C TRP A 191 -32.58 22.77 -24.87
N ILE A 192 -32.36 21.54 -24.39
CA ILE A 192 -33.39 20.49 -24.39
C ILE A 192 -34.58 20.89 -23.52
N ILE A 193 -34.36 21.54 -22.38
CA ILE A 193 -35.44 22.03 -21.53
C ILE A 193 -36.25 23.10 -22.26
N ILE A 194 -35.58 24.09 -22.87
CA ILE A 194 -36.25 25.17 -23.64
C ILE A 194 -37.11 24.57 -24.76
N GLU A 195 -36.60 23.52 -25.42
CA GLU A 195 -37.30 22.78 -26.48
C GLU A 195 -38.50 21.98 -25.95
N ALA A 196 -38.30 21.25 -24.85
CA ALA A 196 -39.35 20.43 -24.25
C ALA A 196 -40.48 21.26 -23.62
N THR A 197 -40.19 22.47 -23.12
CA THR A 197 -41.18 23.34 -22.48
C THR A 197 -41.77 24.39 -23.41
N ASN A 198 -41.39 24.42 -24.70
CA ASN A 198 -41.80 25.46 -25.67
C ASN A 198 -41.58 26.90 -25.15
N SER A 199 -40.54 27.11 -24.33
CA SER A 199 -40.33 28.38 -23.61
C SER A 199 -39.78 29.52 -24.47
N TYR A 200 -39.55 29.30 -25.77
CA TYR A 200 -39.01 30.31 -26.69
C TYR A 200 -39.86 31.59 -26.73
N CYS A 201 -41.19 31.46 -26.56
CA CYS A 201 -42.10 32.59 -26.59
C CYS A 201 -41.98 33.49 -25.34
N ALA A 202 -41.51 32.96 -24.21
CA ALA A 202 -41.38 33.70 -22.96
C ALA A 202 -40.03 34.44 -22.82
N LEU A 203 -38.96 33.91 -23.43
CA LEU A 203 -37.60 34.42 -23.24
C LEU A 203 -37.21 35.53 -24.23
N PHE A 204 -37.78 35.55 -25.44
CA PHE A 204 -37.52 36.57 -26.48
C PHE A 204 -38.78 36.90 -27.32
N PRO A 205 -39.79 37.57 -26.76
CA PRO A 205 -41.07 37.82 -27.45
C PRO A 205 -40.95 38.71 -28.70
N GLY A 206 -39.89 39.52 -28.84
CA GLY A 206 -39.75 40.48 -29.94
C GLY A 206 -38.98 39.98 -31.18
N ILE A 207 -38.08 39.00 -31.03
CA ILE A 207 -37.16 38.61 -32.11
C ILE A 207 -37.74 37.49 -32.97
N PHE A 208 -38.49 36.55 -32.39
CA PHE A 208 -39.02 35.42 -33.16
C PHE A 208 -40.24 35.77 -34.01
N ASN A 209 -41.12 36.67 -33.54
CA ASN A 209 -42.29 37.11 -34.31
C ASN A 209 -41.94 38.03 -35.50
N SER A 210 -40.72 38.59 -35.52
CA SER A 210 -40.21 39.40 -36.63
C SER A 210 -39.52 38.56 -37.72
N ILE A 211 -39.08 37.33 -37.40
CA ILE A 211 -38.44 36.40 -38.35
C ILE A 211 -39.43 35.38 -38.90
N MET A 212 -40.39 34.92 -38.08
CA MET A 212 -41.44 33.98 -38.50
C MET A 212 -42.79 34.39 -37.88
N ALA A 213 -43.61 35.12 -38.65
CA ALA A 213 -44.95 35.51 -38.20
C ALA A 213 -45.82 34.25 -37.98
N GLY A 214 -46.27 34.04 -36.74
CA GLY A 214 -47.15 32.93 -36.36
C GLY A 214 -46.48 31.70 -35.74
N ALA A 215 -45.20 31.78 -35.38
CA ALA A 215 -44.48 30.67 -34.72
C ALA A 215 -44.81 30.50 -33.21
N CYS A 216 -45.40 31.52 -32.57
CA CYS A 216 -45.92 31.47 -31.21
C CYS A 216 -47.45 31.66 -31.26
N PRO A 217 -48.25 30.86 -30.51
CA PRO A 217 -49.69 31.04 -30.41
C PRO A 217 -50.10 32.31 -29.66
#